data_AF-A0A382CC11-F1
#
_entry.id   AF-A0A382CC11-F1
#
_cell.length_a   1.000
_cell.length_b   1.000
_cell.length_c   1.000
_cell.angle_alpha   90.00
_cell.angle_beta   90.00
_cell.angle_gamma   90.00
#
_symmetry.space_group_name_H-M   'P 1'
#
loop_
_entity.id
_entity.type
_entity.pdbx_description
1 polymer ?
#
loop_
_entity_poly.entity_id
_entity_poly.type
_entity_poly.pdbx_seq_one_letter_code
_entity_poly.pdbx_strand_id
1 'polypeptide(L)' 'MLKISGEVLGGKTGGICPESVHDIAGQVREVARLGVQIGVVVGGGNIFRGLQGSEKGIERATGDYMGML' A
#
# COMPACT_ATOMS: atom_id res chain seq x y z
N MET A 1 7.18 6.43 -12.85
CA MET A 1 7.08 5.63 -11.61
C MET A 1 5.99 6.25 -10.75
N LEU A 2 5.02 5.46 -10.29
CA LEU A 2 3.87 5.88 -9.50
C LEU A 2 3.99 5.30 -8.09
N LYS A 3 4.11 6.15 -7.07
CA LYS A 3 4.08 5.73 -5.67
C LYS A 3 2.67 5.89 -5.11
N ILE A 4 2.12 4.82 -4.56
CA ILE A 4 0.79 4.78 -3.95
C ILE A 4 0.96 4.54 -2.46
N SER A 5 0.22 5.30 -1.64
CA SER A 5 0.13 5.01 -0.21
C SER A 5 -0.78 3.80 0.00
N GLY A 6 -0.34 2.82 0.81
CA GLY A 6 -1.17 1.67 1.17
C GLY A 6 -2.51 2.05 1.79
N GLU A 7 -2.54 3.16 2.54
CA GLU A 7 -3.75 3.71 3.16
C GLU A 7 -4.90 3.93 2.16
N VAL A 8 -4.57 4.29 0.92
CA VAL A 8 -5.57 4.51 -0.15
C VAL A 8 -6.19 3.20 -0.62
N LEU A 9 -5.47 2.08 -0.44
CA LEU A 9 -5.94 0.74 -0.77
C LEU A 9 -6.62 0.05 0.43
N GLY A 10 -6.65 0.69 1.60
CA GLY A 10 -7.25 0.16 2.82
C GLY A 10 -8.70 0.57 3.01
N GLY A 11 -9.43 -0.20 3.84
CA GLY A 11 -10.76 0.18 4.30
C GLY A 11 -10.70 1.14 5.49
N LYS A 12 -11.86 1.50 6.05
CA LYS A 12 -11.96 2.39 7.22
C LYS A 12 -11.14 1.94 8.43
N THR A 13 -10.91 0.64 8.56
CA THR A 13 -10.16 0.02 9.67
C THR A 13 -8.82 -0.56 9.23
N GLY A 14 -8.30 -0.18 8.06
CA GLY A 14 -7.12 -0.80 7.44
C GLY A 14 -7.47 -2.03 6.58
N GLY A 15 -6.49 -2.90 6.36
CA GLY A 15 -6.62 -4.08 5.51
C GLY A 15 -6.57 -3.74 4.02
N ILE A 16 -7.19 -4.56 3.17
CA ILE A 16 -7.29 -4.35 1.73
C ILE A 16 -8.75 -4.15 1.36
N CYS A 17 -9.07 -3.02 0.72
CA CYS A 17 -10.38 -2.67 0.20
C CYS A 17 -10.44 -3.04 -1.29
N PRO A 18 -11.17 -4.10 -1.69
CA PRO A 18 -11.24 -4.54 -3.08
C PRO A 18 -11.70 -3.43 -4.03
N GLU A 19 -12.68 -2.62 -3.62
CA GLU A 19 -13.23 -1.54 -4.43
C GLU A 19 -12.16 -0.49 -4.74
N SER A 20 -11.44 -0.02 -3.71
CA SER A 20 -10.35 0.96 -3.88
C SER A 20 -9.22 0.43 -4.75
N VAL A 21 -8.88 -0.86 -4.63
CA VAL A 21 -7.88 -1.51 -5.49
C VAL A 21 -8.35 -1.53 -6.95
N HIS A 22 -9.62 -1.89 -7.21
CA HIS A 22 -10.17 -1.92 -8.57
C HIS A 22 -10.20 -0.53 -9.20
N ASP A 23 -10.59 0.50 -8.44
CA ASP A 23 -10.62 1.88 -8.92
C ASP A 23 -9.24 2.38 -9.35
N ILE A 24 -8.23 2.15 -8.50
CA ILE A 24 -6.84 2.53 -8.79
C ILE A 24 -6.30 1.72 -9.97
N ALA A 25 -6.53 0.41 -10.01
CA ALA A 25 -6.11 -0.44 -11.12
C ALA A 25 -6.75 -0.01 -12.45
N GLY A 26 -8.01 0.40 -12.43
CA GLY A 26 -8.71 0.97 -13.59
C GLY A 26 -8.02 2.22 -14.12
N GLN A 27 -7.65 3.15 -13.24
CA GLN A 27 -6.92 4.36 -13.63
C GLN A 27 -5.54 4.05 -14.22
N VAL A 28 -4.78 3.14 -13.58
CA VAL A 28 -3.47 2.69 -14.09
C VAL A 28 -3.61 2.05 -15.48
N ARG A 29 -4.66 1.26 -15.70
CA ARG A 29 -4.95 0.66 -17.01
C ARG A 29 -5.20 1.70 -18.09
N GLU A 30 -5.97 2.74 -17.81
CA GLU A 30 -6.23 3.80 -18.80
C GLU A 30 -4.94 4.53 -19.20
N VAL A 31 -4.03 4.79 -18.25
CA VAL A 31 -2.72 5.39 -18.56
C VAL A 31 -1.83 4.41 -19.33
N ALA A 32 -1.84 3.12 -18.97
CA ALA A 32 -1.05 2.11 -19.68
C ALA A 32 -1.47 1.97 -21.15
N ARG A 33 -2.77 2.13 -21.45
CA ARG A 33 -3.31 2.11 -22.83
C ARG A 33 -2.79 3.25 -23.70
N LEU A 34 -2.26 4.32 -23.11
CA LEU A 34 -1.61 5.41 -23.85
C LEU A 34 -0.18 5.04 -24.33
N GLY A 35 0.27 3.80 -24.10
CA GLY A 35 1.61 3.33 -24.48
C GLY A 35 2.71 3.69 -23.46
N VAL A 36 2.34 4.22 -22.29
CA VAL A 36 3.27 4.60 -21.23
C VAL A 36 3.71 3.36 -20.46
N GLN A 37 5.02 3.23 -20.21
CA GLN A 37 5.55 2.23 -19.29
C GLN A 37 5.39 2.70 -17.84
N ILE A 38 4.69 1.91 -17.02
CA ILE A 38 4.35 2.28 -15.65
C ILE A 38 5.02 1.30 -14.68
N GLY A 39 5.85 1.84 -13.79
CA GLY A 39 6.27 1.15 -12.56
C GLY A 39 5.45 1.65 -11.38
N VAL A 40 4.89 0.74 -10.58
CA VAL A 40 4.08 1.07 -9.40
C VAL A 40 4.80 0.62 -8.13
N VAL A 41 4.85 1.48 -7.13
CA VAL A 41 5.37 1.19 -5.78
C VAL A 41 4.26 1.42 -4.79
N VAL A 42 3.95 0.44 -3.95
CA VAL A 42 2.88 0.50 -2.96
C VAL A 42 3.49 0.39 -1.56
N GLY A 43 3.10 1.27 -0.64
CA GLY A 43 3.48 1.12 0.78
C GLY A 43 2.52 0.18 1.53
N GLY A 44 2.97 -0.53 2.57
CA GLY A 44 2.16 -1.49 3.35
C GLY A 44 1.41 -0.92 4.56
N GLY A 45 1.28 0.42 4.68
CA GLY A 45 0.76 1.09 5.88
C GLY A 45 -0.68 0.73 6.28
N ASN A 46 -1.50 0.29 5.31
CA ASN A 46 -2.84 -0.22 5.54
C ASN A 46 -2.87 -1.60 6.23
N ILE A 47 -1.78 -2.37 6.15
CA ILE A 47 -1.65 -3.69 6.79
C ILE A 47 -0.91 -3.56 8.12
N PHE A 48 0.22 -2.86 8.12
CA PHE A 48 1.05 -2.73 9.30
C PHE A 48 1.68 -1.35 9.40
N ARG A 49 1.56 -0.73 10.59
CA ARG A 49 2.24 0.52 10.92
C ARG A 49 3.29 0.24 11.99
N GLY A 50 4.56 0.44 11.66
CA GLY A 50 5.70 0.21 12.57
C GLY A 50 5.54 0.87 13.94
N LEU A 51 4.95 2.07 14.01
CA LEU A 51 4.66 2.75 15.28
C LEU A 51 3.75 1.94 16.23
N GLN A 52 2.69 1.31 15.69
CA GLN A 52 1.80 0.47 16.51
C GLN A 52 2.49 -0.82 16.98
N GLY A 53 3.47 -1.30 16.22
CA GLY A 53 4.30 -2.42 16.63
C GLY A 53 5.22 -2.05 17.79
N SER A 54 5.90 -0.91 17.71
CA SER A 54 6.83 -0.47 18.77
C SER A 54 6.13 -0.21 20.11
N GLU A 55 4.90 0.32 20.10
CA GLU A 55 4.07 0.46 21.32
C GLU A 55 3.71 -0.89 21.96
N LYS A 56 3.73 -1.98 21.18
CA LYS A 56 3.48 -3.35 21.63
C LYS A 56 4.75 -4.14 21.94
N GLY A 57 5.91 -3.47 21.99
CA GLY A 57 7.20 -4.10 22.28
C GLY A 57 7.87 -4.77 21.08
N ILE A 58 7.41 -4.49 19.85
CA ILE A 58 8.06 -4.98 18.63
C ILE A 58 9.30 -4.13 18.35
N GLU A 59 10.44 -4.80 18.18
CA GLU A 59 11.68 -4.14 17.75
C GLU A 59 11.47 -3.46 16.40
N ARG A 60 11.98 -2.22 16.26
CA ARG A 60 11.77 -1.40 15.06
C ARG A 60 12.15 -2.12 13.76
N ALA A 61 13.29 -2.82 13.75
CA ALA A 61 13.73 -3.56 12.56
C ALA A 61 12.72 -4.65 12.15
N THR A 62 12.19 -5.41 13.12
CA THR A 62 11.13 -6.38 12.88
C THR A 62 9.86 -5.71 12.36
N GLY A 63 9.49 -4.56 12.92
CA GLY A 63 8.33 -3.79 12.44
C GLY A 63 8.49 -3.29 11.00
N ASP A 64 9.68 -2.84 10.63
CA ASP A 64 9.99 -2.42 9.25
C ASP A 64 9.93 -3.62 8.29
N TYR A 65 10.45 -4.79 8.69
CA TYR A 65 10.31 -6.03 7.92
C TYR A 65 8.85 -6.44 7.73
N MET A 66 8.03 -6.37 8.77
CA MET A 66 6.60 -6.67 8.69
C MET A 66 5.86 -5.75 7.71
N GLY A 67 6.27 -4.47 7.60
CA GLY A 67 5.67 -3.53 6.66
C GLY A 67 6.11 -3.68 5.20
N MET A 68 7.14 -4.49 4.93
CA MET A 68 7.66 -4.78 3.58
C MET A 68 7.13 -6.09 2.98
N LEU A 69 6.55 -6.98 3.79
CA LEU A 69 5.88 -8.22 3.36
C LEU A 69 4.50 -7.95 2.75
#